data_AF-A0A955N061-F1
#
_entry.id   AF-A0A955N061-F1
#
_cell.length_a   1.000
_cell.length_b   1.000
_cell.length_c   1.000
_cell.angle_alpha   90.00
_cell.angle_beta   90.00
_cell.angle_gamma   90.00
#
_symmetry.space_group_name_H-M   'P 1'
#
loop_
_entity.id
_entity.type
_entity.pdbx_description
1 polymer ?
#
loop_
_entity_poly.entity_id
_entity_poly.type
_entity_poly.pdbx_seq_one_letter_code
_entity_poly.pdbx_strand_id
1 'polypeptide(L)'
;LADQLNLDYIRDRCHRYPGAKLILAHAGRSFCSRHTLEGIGSLRSLDNVFFDTSAICEPQPFQAILETFGPSRLLFGSDFPVCQLRGRALSIGDGFHWLYQHQLPEETWPQGMPTLVGIESLLALKEACRFACLKDSDIERIFRTNALDLLNLETEQPNPACQEMVARADSVIPGGVQLLSKSSNLYAPGQWPAYYREANGCEVIDLEGRRFIDMTTGGIGACLLGYADPDVNAAVMRRVSLGSASTLNTPEEIELCETLVRMHPWSKSVRLSRSGGEALAIAIRIARASTGRDTVAFCGYHGWSDWYLAANLSDDAALDDHLLPGLPSRGVPRGLEGTALPFRYNQIGELLDLERRTQGNLGAVILEPTRSVDPAPGFLEGVREICDRTGAILIFDEVTTGFRFHRGGIHLKYGIDPDIAVFAKALGNGFPIGAVVGREGVMKAAEKTFISSTSWSEGTGPAAALATLEKNSRIDLPAHVESVGRQFREGLTAIAKEKGIPLHLTGHPALTYLMFDHPQSEALMTLYTVHLLRQGFLAGSAFYPTWAHHKIHIERFLTLAESVFDQMAEGLERGDWKERIGGPVKRAPFARLT
;
A
#
# COMPACT_ATOMS: atom_id res chain seq x y z
N LEU A 1 3.42 29.27 3.07
CA LEU A 1 2.84 28.08 2.41
C LEU A 1 1.31 28.10 2.29
N ALA A 2 0.57 28.86 3.11
CA ALA A 2 -0.89 28.95 2.99
C ALA A 2 -1.42 29.73 1.77
N ASP A 3 -0.56 30.48 1.08
CA ASP A 3 -0.94 31.23 -0.13
C ASP A 3 -0.93 30.34 -1.39
N GLN A 4 -2.05 30.32 -2.11
CA GLN A 4 -2.25 29.44 -3.26
C GLN A 4 -1.32 29.78 -4.45
N LEU A 5 -1.03 31.06 -4.69
CA LEU A 5 -0.15 31.48 -5.78
C LEU A 5 1.28 30.98 -5.54
N ASN A 6 1.75 31.05 -4.29
CA ASN A 6 3.05 30.50 -3.90
C ASN A 6 3.09 28.98 -4.06
N LEU A 7 2.03 28.26 -3.67
CA LEU A 7 1.95 26.81 -3.84
C LEU A 7 1.98 26.42 -5.33
N ASP A 8 1.21 27.11 -6.16
CA ASP A 8 1.17 26.84 -7.60
C ASP A 8 2.50 27.18 -8.28
N TYR A 9 3.17 28.25 -7.85
CA TYR A 9 4.52 28.56 -8.30
C TYR A 9 5.51 27.45 -7.91
N ILE A 10 5.51 27.00 -6.65
CA ILE A 10 6.39 25.92 -6.19
C ILE A 10 6.14 24.65 -7.00
N ARG A 11 4.87 24.26 -7.20
CA ARG A 11 4.49 23.09 -8.00
C ARG A 11 4.98 23.21 -9.44
N ASP A 12 4.72 24.33 -10.11
CA ASP A 12 5.18 24.56 -11.48
C ASP A 12 6.71 24.41 -11.60
N ARG A 13 7.48 25.03 -10.70
CA ARG A 13 8.95 24.94 -10.72
C ARG A 13 9.45 23.54 -10.41
N CYS A 14 8.88 22.87 -9.42
CA CYS A 14 9.25 21.50 -9.07
C CYS A 14 8.95 20.53 -10.22
N HIS A 15 7.80 20.67 -10.89
CA HIS A 15 7.44 19.85 -12.04
C HIS A 15 8.30 20.15 -13.27
N ARG A 16 8.61 21.42 -13.54
CA ARG A 16 9.43 21.82 -14.70
C ARG A 16 10.90 21.41 -14.55
N TYR A 17 11.40 21.36 -13.32
CA TYR A 17 12.80 21.05 -13.03
C TYR A 17 12.90 19.89 -12.02
N PRO A 18 12.52 18.66 -12.40
CA PRO A 18 12.48 17.52 -11.48
C PRO A 18 13.86 17.13 -10.92
N GLY A 19 14.95 17.48 -11.62
CA GLY A 19 16.32 17.30 -11.14
C GLY A 19 16.79 18.35 -10.13
N ALA A 20 16.15 19.53 -10.09
CA ALA A 20 16.50 20.59 -9.13
C ALA A 20 15.92 20.26 -7.75
N LYS A 21 16.70 20.48 -6.68
CA LYS A 21 16.25 20.30 -5.30
C LYS A 21 15.88 21.66 -4.70
N LEU A 22 14.61 21.85 -4.37
CA LEU A 22 14.12 23.09 -3.76
C LEU A 22 14.18 22.97 -2.24
N ILE A 23 14.99 23.79 -1.58
CA ILE A 23 15.06 23.88 -0.12
C ILE A 23 14.23 25.08 0.34
N LEU A 24 13.17 24.83 1.10
CA LEU A 24 12.35 25.86 1.72
C LEU A 24 12.88 26.18 3.13
N ALA A 25 13.68 27.25 3.22
CA ALA A 25 14.16 27.81 4.49
C ALA A 25 13.01 28.19 5.43
N HIS A 26 13.28 28.27 6.74
CA HIS A 26 12.29 28.60 7.77
C HIS A 26 11.09 27.65 7.76
N ALA A 27 11.35 26.34 7.71
CA ALA A 27 10.36 25.26 7.78
C ALA A 27 9.12 25.51 6.89
N GLY A 28 9.37 25.83 5.61
CA GLY A 28 8.29 26.19 4.67
C GLY A 28 8.13 27.69 4.44
N ARG A 29 9.19 28.48 4.57
CA ARG A 29 9.19 29.94 4.37
C ARG A 29 8.13 30.66 5.19
N SER A 30 7.88 30.19 6.41
CA SER A 30 6.91 30.79 7.33
C SER A 30 7.42 30.74 8.76
N PHE A 31 7.52 31.92 9.38
CA PHE A 31 7.70 32.04 10.83
C PHE A 31 6.38 31.87 11.60
N CYS A 32 5.25 31.83 10.89
CA CYS A 32 3.94 31.52 11.46
C CYS A 32 3.65 30.04 11.29
N SER A 33 3.50 29.33 12.40
CA SER A 33 3.26 27.89 12.44
C SER A 33 1.99 27.47 11.72
N ARG A 34 0.92 28.26 11.85
CA ARG A 34 -0.38 28.03 11.21
C ARG A 34 -0.25 27.92 9.69
N HIS A 35 0.52 28.80 9.06
CA HIS A 35 0.67 28.79 7.60
C HIS A 35 1.47 27.60 7.07
N THR A 36 2.40 27.06 7.87
CA THR A 36 3.07 25.81 7.51
C THR A 36 2.08 24.65 7.62
N LEU A 37 1.35 24.54 8.73
CA LEU A 37 0.32 23.52 8.94
C LEU A 37 -0.73 23.50 7.82
N GLU A 38 -1.24 24.66 7.43
CA GLU A 38 -2.27 24.79 6.38
C GLU A 38 -1.76 24.42 4.98
N GLY A 39 -0.48 24.65 4.69
CA GLY A 39 0.06 24.52 3.33
C GLY A 39 0.97 23.32 3.08
N ILE A 40 1.51 22.67 4.11
CA ILE A 40 2.57 21.65 3.94
C ILE A 40 2.09 20.42 3.18
N GLY A 41 0.87 19.95 3.46
CA GLY A 41 0.28 18.78 2.81
C GLY A 41 0.10 18.96 1.30
N SER A 42 -0.06 20.21 0.83
CA SER A 42 -0.19 20.54 -0.59
C SER A 42 1.06 20.29 -1.43
N LEU A 43 2.21 20.10 -0.78
CA LEU A 43 3.49 19.82 -1.42
C LEU A 43 3.84 18.32 -1.46
N ARG A 44 2.98 17.46 -0.92
CA ARG A 44 3.27 16.03 -0.73
C ARG A 44 3.60 15.27 -2.01
N SER A 45 3.03 15.70 -3.15
CA SER A 45 3.29 15.10 -4.46
C SER A 45 4.62 15.51 -5.10
N LEU A 46 5.44 16.32 -4.42
CA LEU A 46 6.67 16.88 -4.99
C LEU A 46 7.91 16.16 -4.42
N ASP A 47 8.54 15.32 -5.24
CA ASP A 47 9.71 14.51 -4.86
C ASP A 47 10.99 15.32 -4.60
N ASN A 48 11.03 16.58 -5.00
CA ASN A 48 12.22 17.41 -5.01
C ASN A 48 12.14 18.63 -4.07
N VAL A 49 11.21 18.62 -3.12
CA VAL A 49 11.10 19.63 -2.06
C VAL A 49 11.76 19.13 -0.77
N PHE A 50 12.50 20.03 -0.13
CA PHE A 50 13.18 19.85 1.15
C PHE A 50 12.93 21.08 2.02
N PHE A 51 13.17 20.94 3.31
CA PHE A 51 12.89 21.94 4.33
C PHE A 51 14.11 22.12 5.21
N ASP A 52 14.27 23.32 5.72
CA ASP A 52 15.40 23.68 6.56
C ASP A 52 14.90 24.35 7.85
N THR A 53 15.54 24.08 8.97
CA THR A 53 15.05 24.49 10.30
C THR A 53 15.35 25.93 10.69
N SER A 54 16.07 26.69 9.85
CA SER A 54 16.68 27.97 10.23
C SER A 54 15.70 28.98 10.81
N ALA A 55 16.06 29.55 11.97
CA ALA A 55 15.38 30.68 12.62
C ALA A 55 13.92 30.43 13.05
N ILE A 56 13.46 29.17 13.05
CA ILE A 56 12.15 28.77 13.58
C ILE A 56 12.29 28.41 15.05
N CYS A 57 11.55 29.11 15.92
CA CYS A 57 11.63 28.96 17.38
C CYS A 57 10.40 28.26 17.98
N GLU A 58 9.59 27.61 17.14
CA GLU A 58 8.37 26.91 17.54
C GLU A 58 8.41 25.47 17.00
N PRO A 59 7.98 24.45 17.77
CA PRO A 59 8.06 23.05 17.35
C PRO A 59 7.06 22.68 16.25
N GLN A 60 5.91 23.37 16.17
CA GLN A 60 4.78 23.01 15.32
C GLN A 60 5.10 22.93 13.81
N PRO A 61 5.90 23.84 13.20
CA PRO A 61 6.28 23.72 11.80
C PRO A 61 7.09 22.45 11.52
N PHE A 62 7.99 22.09 12.44
CA PHE A 62 8.80 20.87 12.31
C PHE A 62 7.94 19.62 12.45
N GLN A 63 7.02 19.60 13.42
CA GLN A 63 6.06 18.51 13.59
C GLN A 63 5.26 18.29 12.30
N ALA A 64 4.70 19.37 11.73
CA ALA A 64 3.93 19.30 10.49
C ALA A 64 4.73 18.72 9.30
N ILE A 65 6.02 19.09 9.19
CA ILE A 65 6.92 18.54 8.16
C ILE A 65 7.22 17.06 8.42
N LEU A 66 7.57 16.69 9.65
CA LEU A 66 7.88 15.31 10.02
C LEU A 66 6.67 14.38 9.81
N GLU A 67 5.47 14.85 10.15
CA GLU A 67 4.23 14.12 9.92
C GLU A 67 3.92 13.96 8.43
N THR A 68 4.19 14.98 7.62
CA THR A 68 3.86 14.97 6.18
C THR A 68 4.89 14.19 5.36
N PHE A 69 6.18 14.37 5.65
CA PHE A 69 7.29 13.93 4.80
C PHE A 69 8.26 12.95 5.49
N GLY A 70 8.14 12.73 6.80
CA GLY A 70 9.12 11.99 7.58
C GLY A 70 10.46 12.73 7.77
N PRO A 71 11.44 12.11 8.44
CA PRO A 71 12.75 12.71 8.72
C PRO A 71 13.58 12.89 7.44
N SER A 72 13.37 12.06 6.41
CA SER A 72 13.09 12.56 5.06
C SER A 72 13.80 13.80 4.55
N ARG A 73 13.04 14.87 4.78
CA ARG A 73 13.07 16.09 3.99
C ARG A 73 13.44 17.28 4.86
N LEU A 74 13.72 17.07 6.14
CA LEU A 74 14.07 18.11 7.09
C LEU A 74 15.59 18.14 7.29
N LEU A 75 16.20 19.25 6.92
CA LEU A 75 17.61 19.55 7.09
C LEU A 75 17.78 20.46 8.30
N PHE A 76 18.80 20.18 9.11
CA PHE A 76 19.22 21.15 10.12
C PHE A 76 19.84 22.35 9.43
N GLY A 77 19.19 23.48 9.64
CA GLY A 77 19.49 24.73 9.00
C GLY A 77 20.24 25.70 9.88
N SER A 78 21.25 26.32 9.27
CA SER A 78 22.21 27.18 9.92
C SER A 78 22.24 28.56 9.25
N ASP A 79 21.13 29.29 9.27
CA ASP A 79 21.15 30.75 9.10
C ASP A 79 21.95 31.39 10.25
N PHE A 80 23.26 31.14 10.23
CA PHE A 80 24.21 31.40 11.30
C PHE A 80 24.21 32.87 11.74
N PRO A 81 24.07 33.86 10.83
CA PRO A 81 23.95 35.24 11.25
C PRO A 81 22.72 35.49 12.14
N VAL A 82 21.56 34.94 11.78
CA VAL A 82 20.32 35.09 12.57
C VAL A 82 20.40 34.30 13.87
N CYS A 83 21.07 33.15 13.89
CA CYS A 83 21.23 32.34 15.10
C CYS A 83 21.96 33.05 16.25
N GLN A 84 22.78 34.06 15.97
CA GLN A 84 23.49 34.87 16.97
C GLN A 84 22.65 36.01 17.57
N LEU A 85 21.46 36.27 17.01
CA LEU A 85 20.55 37.26 17.59
C LEU A 85 19.95 36.73 18.89
N ARG A 86 19.72 37.63 19.85
CA ARG A 86 18.97 37.32 21.08
C ARG A 86 17.50 37.68 20.89
N GLY A 87 16.65 36.67 20.95
CA GLY A 87 15.24 36.82 20.63
C GLY A 87 14.62 35.52 20.15
N ARG A 88 13.37 35.61 19.70
CA ARG A 88 12.67 34.52 19.01
C ARG A 88 11.55 35.04 18.13
N ALA A 89 11.27 34.32 17.05
CA ALA A 89 10.04 34.48 16.30
C ALA A 89 8.91 33.73 17.00
N LEU A 90 7.74 34.37 17.08
CA LEU A 90 6.53 33.79 17.65
C LEU A 90 5.38 33.93 16.67
N SER A 91 4.54 32.91 16.58
CA SER A 91 3.26 33.04 15.88
C SER A 91 2.30 33.91 16.70
N ILE A 92 1.69 34.91 16.06
CA ILE A 92 0.65 35.75 16.68
C ILE A 92 -0.49 35.87 15.67
N GLY A 93 -1.64 35.26 15.98
CA GLY A 93 -2.79 35.24 15.07
C GLY A 93 -2.46 34.50 13.76
N ASP A 94 -2.65 35.19 12.64
CA ASP A 94 -2.28 34.80 11.27
C ASP A 94 -0.91 35.36 10.85
N GLY A 95 -0.16 35.94 11.78
CA GLY A 95 1.15 36.51 11.53
C GLY A 95 2.23 35.91 12.42
N PHE A 96 3.37 36.58 12.43
CA PHE A 96 4.43 36.33 13.38
C PHE A 96 5.01 37.65 13.86
N HIS A 97 5.62 37.63 15.04
CA HIS A 97 6.34 38.77 15.59
C HIS A 97 7.72 38.32 16.06
N TRP A 98 8.71 39.16 15.80
CA TRP A 98 10.05 38.99 16.38
C TRP A 98 10.10 39.70 17.72
N LEU A 99 10.34 38.94 18.78
CA LEU A 99 10.73 39.50 20.06
C LEU A 99 12.25 39.56 20.11
N TYR A 100 12.81 40.76 19.97
CA TYR A 100 14.23 41.00 20.14
C TYR A 100 14.55 41.42 21.57
N GLN A 101 15.73 41.09 22.07
CA GLN A 101 16.17 41.51 23.40
C GLN A 101 16.09 43.04 23.61
N HIS A 102 16.46 43.85 22.62
CA HIS A 102 16.45 45.31 22.75
C HIS A 102 15.04 45.91 22.91
N GLN A 103 13.99 45.13 22.68
CA GLN A 103 12.59 45.52 22.88
C GLN A 103 12.08 45.14 24.28
N LEU A 104 12.87 44.43 25.08
CA LEU A 104 12.53 43.96 26.43
C LEU A 104 13.42 44.66 27.45
N PRO A 105 12.92 45.69 28.18
CA PRO A 105 13.71 46.39 29.17
C PRO A 105 14.05 45.47 30.35
N GLU A 106 15.33 45.33 30.69
CA GLU A 106 15.84 44.46 31.76
C GLU A 106 15.18 44.73 33.13
N GLU A 107 14.78 45.98 33.38
CA GLU A 107 14.12 46.42 34.61
C GLU A 107 12.67 45.92 34.75
N THR A 108 12.01 45.59 33.63
CA THR A 108 10.57 45.28 33.57
C THR A 108 10.24 43.81 33.30
N TRP A 109 11.22 43.02 32.85
CA TRP A 109 11.03 41.60 32.53
C TRP A 109 11.96 40.69 33.35
N PRO A 110 11.73 40.53 34.66
CA PRO A 110 12.59 39.73 35.53
C PRO A 110 12.46 38.22 35.29
N GLN A 111 11.43 37.76 34.55
CA GLN A 111 11.13 36.33 34.39
C GLN A 111 11.94 35.62 33.28
N GLY A 112 12.80 36.31 32.52
CA GLY A 112 13.72 35.65 31.60
C GLY A 112 14.20 36.51 30.43
N MET A 113 15.52 36.58 30.26
CA MET A 113 16.16 37.21 29.10
C MET A 113 16.09 36.28 27.88
N PRO A 114 15.74 36.77 26.67
CA PRO A 114 15.81 35.95 25.48
C PRO A 114 17.21 35.37 25.26
N THR A 115 17.27 34.07 25.01
CA THR A 115 18.50 33.41 24.60
C THR A 115 18.74 33.62 23.10
N LEU A 116 19.77 32.96 22.57
CA LEU A 116 20.08 32.99 21.15
C LEU A 116 18.98 32.29 20.34
N VAL A 117 18.58 32.89 19.21
CA VAL A 117 17.61 32.32 18.26
C VAL A 117 18.01 30.90 17.85
N GLY A 118 19.30 30.64 17.69
CA GLY A 118 19.81 29.29 17.38
C GLY A 118 19.50 28.26 18.49
N ILE A 119 19.60 28.66 19.77
CA ILE A 119 19.26 27.79 20.90
C ILE A 119 17.74 27.55 20.96
N GLU A 120 16.94 28.60 20.79
CA GLU A 120 15.47 28.47 20.72
C GLU A 120 15.04 27.52 19.61
N SER A 121 15.67 27.64 18.43
CA SER A 121 15.39 26.77 17.29
C SER A 121 15.78 25.31 17.54
N LEU A 122 16.94 25.07 18.15
CA LEU A 122 17.37 23.72 18.55
C LEU A 122 16.43 23.09 19.59
N LEU A 123 15.94 23.87 20.56
CA LEU A 123 14.97 23.40 21.56
C LEU A 123 13.63 23.03 20.91
N ALA A 124 13.13 23.89 20.01
CA ALA A 124 11.93 23.62 19.24
C ALA A 124 12.07 22.36 18.37
N LEU A 125 13.20 22.19 17.69
CA LEU A 125 13.47 20.98 16.89
C LEU A 125 13.52 19.74 17.78
N LYS A 126 14.22 19.81 18.92
CA LYS A 126 14.31 18.71 19.88
C LYS A 126 12.93 18.29 20.40
N GLU A 127 12.05 19.24 20.66
CA GLU A 127 10.67 18.97 21.09
C GLU A 127 9.87 18.30 19.97
N ALA A 128 9.97 18.78 18.73
CA ALA A 128 9.34 18.15 17.57
C ALA A 128 9.83 16.71 17.34
N CYS A 129 11.14 16.47 17.44
CA CYS A 129 11.71 15.13 17.32
C CYS A 129 11.19 14.15 18.38
N ARG A 130 11.01 14.62 19.62
CA ARG A 130 10.44 13.82 20.70
C ARG A 130 8.97 13.48 20.44
N PHE A 131 8.20 14.46 19.97
CA PHE A 131 6.80 14.26 19.63
C PHE A 131 6.64 13.25 18.49
N ALA A 132 7.52 13.32 17.49
CA ALA A 132 7.56 12.36 16.39
C ALA A 132 8.21 11.01 16.75
N CYS A 133 8.62 10.81 18.02
CA CYS A 133 9.27 9.59 18.51
C CYS A 133 10.48 9.14 17.67
N LEU A 134 11.27 10.11 17.18
CA LEU A 134 12.45 9.84 16.37
C LEU A 134 13.53 9.12 17.18
N LYS A 135 14.19 8.13 16.57
CA LYS A 135 15.38 7.45 17.13
C LYS A 135 16.65 8.20 16.74
N ASP A 136 17.78 7.87 17.38
CA ASP A 136 19.07 8.54 17.15
C ASP A 136 19.49 8.60 15.67
N SER A 137 19.19 7.55 14.88
CA SER A 137 19.48 7.54 13.44
C SER A 137 18.66 8.59 12.66
N ASP A 138 17.43 8.87 13.09
CA ASP A 138 16.58 9.88 12.45
C ASP A 138 17.05 11.29 12.84
N ILE A 139 17.54 11.45 14.07
CA ILE A 139 18.17 12.71 14.54
C ILE A 139 19.44 13.00 13.75
N GLU A 140 20.37 12.04 13.70
CA GLU A 140 21.60 12.14 12.89
C GLU A 140 21.28 12.50 11.44
N ARG A 141 20.19 11.96 10.92
CA ARG A 141 19.75 12.25 9.57
C ARG A 141 19.33 13.70 9.37
N ILE A 142 18.59 14.29 10.31
CA ILE A 142 18.21 15.71 10.24
C ILE A 142 19.46 16.59 10.31
N PHE A 143 20.39 16.27 11.22
CA PHE A 143 21.56 17.10 11.48
C PHE A 143 22.70 16.95 10.47
N ARG A 144 22.78 15.81 9.76
CA ARG A 144 23.91 15.51 8.87
C ARG A 144 23.51 14.71 7.63
N THR A 145 22.92 13.53 7.77
CA THR A 145 22.78 12.60 6.64
C THR A 145 21.97 13.17 5.49
N ASN A 146 20.89 13.90 5.76
CA ASN A 146 20.10 14.53 4.70
C ASN A 146 20.92 15.53 3.86
N ALA A 147 21.83 16.27 4.48
CA ALA A 147 22.69 17.21 3.76
C ALA A 147 23.71 16.47 2.89
N LEU A 148 24.29 15.37 3.41
CA LEU A 148 25.19 14.51 2.63
C LEU A 148 24.46 13.88 1.44
N ASP A 149 23.26 13.31 1.66
CA ASP A 149 22.42 12.73 0.59
C ASP A 149 22.09 13.77 -0.48
N LEU A 150 21.71 14.99 -0.08
CA LEU A 150 21.35 16.06 -1.00
C LEU A 150 22.54 16.51 -1.86
N LEU A 151 23.75 16.51 -1.28
CA LEU A 151 24.99 16.94 -1.92
C LEU A 151 25.75 15.80 -2.60
N ASN A 152 25.25 14.56 -2.52
CA ASN A 152 25.93 13.35 -2.99
C ASN A 152 27.33 13.17 -2.36
N LEU A 153 27.44 13.38 -1.05
CA LEU A 153 28.67 13.19 -0.28
C LEU A 153 28.67 11.83 0.44
N GLU A 154 29.85 11.23 0.63
CA GLU A 154 30.00 9.93 1.30
C GLU A 154 29.63 9.98 2.79
N THR A 155 28.91 8.95 3.27
CA THR A 155 28.57 8.78 4.69
C THR A 155 29.52 7.78 5.36
N GLU A 156 30.16 8.16 6.47
CA GLU A 156 31.15 7.33 7.20
C GLU A 156 30.61 6.01 7.79
N GLN A 157 29.29 5.85 7.92
CA GLN A 157 28.66 4.59 8.34
C GLN A 157 27.73 4.10 7.24
N PRO A 158 28.09 3.05 6.49
CA PRO A 158 27.14 2.43 5.58
C PRO A 158 26.02 1.82 6.41
N ASN A 159 24.77 2.17 6.09
CA ASN A 159 23.64 1.39 6.57
C ASN A 159 23.85 -0.09 6.15
N PRO A 160 23.37 -1.06 6.96
CA PRO A 160 23.49 -2.46 6.57
C PRO A 160 22.86 -2.65 5.20
N ALA A 161 23.63 -3.21 4.27
CA ALA A 161 23.19 -3.34 2.89
C ALA A 161 21.92 -4.19 2.84
N CYS A 162 20.98 -3.88 1.94
CA CYS A 162 19.74 -4.65 1.84
C CYS A 162 20.01 -6.15 1.64
N GLN A 163 21.10 -6.49 0.94
CA GLN A 163 21.52 -7.87 0.72
C GLN A 163 22.03 -8.58 1.98
N GLU A 164 22.67 -7.86 2.93
CA GLU A 164 23.05 -8.44 4.21
C GLU A 164 21.82 -8.80 5.05
N MET A 165 20.78 -7.96 5.01
CA MET A 165 19.51 -8.26 5.67
C MET A 165 18.81 -9.47 5.05
N VAL A 166 18.85 -9.62 3.71
CA VAL A 166 18.34 -10.83 3.03
C VAL A 166 19.09 -12.08 3.53
N ALA A 167 20.41 -12.04 3.59
CA ALA A 167 21.21 -13.17 4.08
C ALA A 167 20.87 -13.53 5.53
N ARG A 168 20.68 -12.53 6.41
CA ARG A 168 20.23 -12.75 7.78
C ARG A 168 18.83 -13.35 7.82
N ALA A 169 17.91 -12.86 7.00
CA ALA A 169 16.55 -13.37 6.94
C ALA A 169 16.48 -14.81 6.43
N ASP A 170 17.27 -15.19 5.42
CA ASP A 170 17.35 -16.58 4.95
C ASP A 170 17.82 -17.54 6.06
N SER A 171 18.57 -17.06 7.07
CA SER A 171 19.00 -17.88 8.20
C SER A 171 17.95 -18.09 9.31
N VAL A 172 16.94 -17.21 9.42
CA VAL A 172 15.97 -17.23 10.54
C VAL A 172 14.50 -17.23 10.11
N ILE A 173 14.20 -16.90 8.86
CA ILE A 173 12.85 -16.87 8.28
C ILE A 173 12.78 -17.99 7.24
N PRO A 174 11.85 -18.95 7.37
CA PRO A 174 11.60 -19.92 6.30
C PRO A 174 11.27 -19.19 5.00
N GLY A 175 12.09 -19.40 3.99
CA GLY A 175 11.93 -18.68 2.73
C GLY A 175 12.41 -17.22 2.78
N GLY A 176 13.18 -16.78 3.78
CA GLY A 176 13.78 -15.44 3.83
C GLY A 176 12.82 -14.25 3.82
N VAL A 177 11.50 -14.50 3.86
CA VAL A 177 10.46 -13.48 3.79
C VAL A 177 9.18 -13.99 4.44
N GLN A 178 8.41 -13.08 5.05
CA GLN A 178 7.12 -13.42 5.68
C GLN A 178 5.97 -13.54 4.67
N LEU A 179 6.03 -12.77 3.57
CA LEU A 179 5.04 -12.77 2.50
C LEU A 179 5.72 -13.08 1.18
N LEU A 180 5.35 -14.21 0.57
CA LEU A 180 5.96 -14.71 -0.67
C LEU A 180 5.99 -13.65 -1.79
N SER A 181 4.90 -12.91 -1.99
CA SER A 181 4.79 -11.88 -3.05
C SER A 181 5.76 -10.69 -2.86
N LYS A 182 6.38 -10.56 -1.69
CA LYS A 182 7.43 -9.57 -1.41
C LYS A 182 8.84 -10.15 -1.48
N SER A 183 9.00 -11.43 -1.84
CA SER A 183 10.33 -12.03 -1.99
C SER A 183 11.12 -11.33 -3.10
N SER A 184 12.34 -10.89 -2.80
CA SER A 184 13.27 -10.32 -3.78
C SER A 184 13.54 -11.25 -4.96
N ASN A 185 13.41 -12.57 -4.76
CA ASN A 185 13.58 -13.58 -5.79
C ASN A 185 12.55 -13.48 -6.92
N LEU A 186 11.41 -12.83 -6.69
CA LEU A 186 10.36 -12.62 -7.68
C LEU A 186 10.54 -11.34 -8.51
N TYR A 187 11.55 -10.54 -8.22
CA TYR A 187 11.82 -9.28 -8.91
C TYR A 187 13.21 -9.30 -9.56
N ALA A 188 14.26 -9.21 -8.76
CA ALA A 188 15.65 -9.22 -9.19
C ALA A 188 16.54 -9.81 -8.08
N PRO A 189 16.77 -11.13 -8.06
CA PRO A 189 17.58 -11.78 -7.04
C PRO A 189 18.96 -11.14 -6.90
N GLY A 190 19.40 -10.87 -5.66
CA GLY A 190 20.69 -10.25 -5.36
C GLY A 190 20.79 -8.75 -5.67
N GLN A 191 19.78 -8.15 -6.30
CA GLN A 191 19.79 -6.73 -6.70
C GLN A 191 18.62 -5.94 -6.12
N TRP A 192 17.46 -6.57 -5.92
CA TRP A 192 16.25 -5.93 -5.39
C TRP A 192 16.44 -5.46 -3.94
N PRO A 193 16.04 -4.22 -3.59
CA PRO A 193 16.10 -3.71 -2.22
C PRO A 193 14.96 -4.31 -1.39
N ALA A 194 15.17 -5.51 -0.86
CA ALA A 194 14.14 -6.27 -0.13
C ALA A 194 13.66 -5.61 1.17
N TYR A 195 14.41 -4.63 1.68
CA TYR A 195 14.15 -3.94 2.94
C TYR A 195 14.07 -2.44 2.70
N TYR A 196 13.13 -1.79 3.38
CA TYR A 196 12.96 -0.35 3.35
C TYR A 196 13.12 0.26 4.73
N ARG A 197 13.59 1.50 4.76
CA ARG A 197 13.67 2.34 5.96
C ARG A 197 12.40 3.18 6.10
N GLU A 198 11.96 3.81 5.01
CA GLU A 198 10.85 4.76 4.98
C GLU A 198 10.00 4.56 3.73
N ALA A 199 8.70 4.83 3.83
CA ALA A 199 7.79 4.86 2.69
C ALA A 199 6.71 5.92 2.90
N ASN A 200 6.48 6.79 1.92
CA ASN A 200 5.49 7.87 1.98
C ASN A 200 4.88 8.12 0.60
N GLY A 201 3.55 8.13 0.50
CA GLY A 201 2.86 8.28 -0.78
C GLY A 201 3.15 7.09 -1.70
N CYS A 202 3.90 7.32 -2.77
CA CYS A 202 4.43 6.26 -3.64
C CYS A 202 5.97 6.17 -3.61
N GLU A 203 6.63 6.93 -2.74
CA GLU A 203 8.09 6.88 -2.56
C GLU A 203 8.47 5.84 -1.50
N VAL A 204 9.54 5.09 -1.77
CA VAL A 204 10.19 4.15 -0.86
C VAL A 204 11.67 4.49 -0.77
N ILE A 205 12.20 4.52 0.45
CA ILE A 205 13.62 4.71 0.72
C ILE A 205 14.16 3.42 1.34
N ASP A 206 15.15 2.83 0.69
CA ASP A 206 15.76 1.59 1.19
C ASP A 206 16.71 1.84 2.38
N LEU A 207 17.31 0.77 2.90
CA LEU A 207 18.25 0.89 4.01
C LEU A 207 19.50 1.68 3.61
N GLU A 208 19.93 1.59 2.35
CA GLU A 208 21.10 2.27 1.79
C GLU A 208 20.83 3.74 1.44
N GLY A 209 19.61 4.25 1.66
CA GLY A 209 19.22 5.63 1.37
C GLY A 209 18.81 5.88 -0.08
N ARG A 210 18.78 4.87 -0.93
CA ARG A 210 18.30 4.99 -2.32
C ARG A 210 16.79 5.23 -2.31
N ARG A 211 16.36 6.20 -3.13
CA ARG A 211 14.97 6.61 -3.26
C ARG A 211 14.36 6.00 -4.51
N PHE A 212 13.18 5.42 -4.35
CA PHE A 212 12.44 4.80 -5.45
C PHE A 212 11.00 5.28 -5.49
N ILE A 213 10.47 5.50 -6.69
CA ILE A 213 9.02 5.55 -6.90
C ILE A 213 8.53 4.12 -7.11
N ASP A 214 7.57 3.69 -6.30
CA ASP A 214 7.03 2.34 -6.33
C ASP A 214 5.95 2.17 -7.41
N MET A 215 6.40 1.79 -8.59
CA MET A 215 5.57 1.43 -9.74
C MET A 215 5.27 -0.08 -9.77
N THR A 216 5.23 -0.74 -8.60
CA THR A 216 4.82 -2.14 -8.45
C THR A 216 3.40 -2.26 -7.90
N THR A 217 3.21 -2.96 -6.78
CA THR A 217 1.91 -3.38 -6.27
C THR A 217 1.39 -2.55 -5.11
N GLY A 218 2.15 -1.57 -4.58
CA GLY A 218 1.67 -0.73 -3.46
C GLY A 218 1.33 -1.56 -2.21
N GLY A 219 2.28 -2.38 -1.73
CA GLY A 219 2.04 -3.31 -0.63
C GLY A 219 1.09 -4.46 -0.97
N ILE A 220 1.21 -5.04 -2.17
CA ILE A 220 0.31 -6.10 -2.69
C ILE A 220 -1.16 -5.63 -2.73
N GLY A 221 -1.36 -4.36 -3.09
CA GLY A 221 -2.67 -3.72 -3.24
C GLY A 221 -3.32 -3.26 -1.94
N ALA A 222 -2.61 -3.35 -0.80
CA ALA A 222 -3.13 -2.94 0.50
C ALA A 222 -3.13 -1.43 0.71
N CYS A 223 -2.14 -0.70 0.18
CA CYS A 223 -1.98 0.74 0.42
C CYS A 223 -2.62 1.57 -0.71
N LEU A 224 -3.94 1.46 -0.90
CA LEU A 224 -4.66 2.11 -2.00
C LEU A 224 -4.58 3.65 -1.97
N LEU A 225 -4.46 4.27 -0.79
CA LEU A 225 -4.22 5.72 -0.64
C LEU A 225 -2.72 6.09 -0.77
N GLY A 226 -1.84 5.10 -0.87
CA GLY A 226 -0.39 5.27 -0.73
C GLY A 226 0.11 5.02 0.69
N TYR A 227 1.43 5.02 0.84
CA TYR A 227 2.13 4.78 2.10
C TYR A 227 1.99 5.96 3.07
N ALA A 228 1.88 5.65 4.36
CA ALA A 228 1.81 6.62 5.45
C ALA A 228 0.77 7.73 5.19
N ASP A 229 -0.45 7.38 4.80
CA ASP A 229 -1.52 8.37 4.59
C ASP A 229 -1.80 9.14 5.89
N PRO A 230 -1.79 10.49 5.90
CA PRO A 230 -1.85 11.28 7.12
C PRO A 230 -3.20 11.14 7.84
N ASP A 231 -4.31 10.99 7.12
CA ASP A 231 -5.64 10.85 7.74
C ASP A 231 -5.72 9.50 8.48
N VAL A 232 -5.21 8.44 7.84
CA VAL A 232 -5.19 7.08 8.41
C VAL A 232 -4.21 6.99 9.58
N ASN A 233 -2.98 7.49 9.42
CA ASN A 233 -1.99 7.50 10.49
C ASN A 233 -2.46 8.30 11.69
N ALA A 234 -3.08 9.48 11.49
CA ALA A 234 -3.61 10.29 12.58
C ALA A 234 -4.67 9.54 13.38
N ALA A 235 -5.60 8.85 12.71
CA ALA A 235 -6.61 8.05 13.38
C ALA A 235 -6.00 6.90 14.21
N VAL A 236 -5.01 6.20 13.65
CA VAL A 236 -4.31 5.11 14.36
C VAL A 236 -3.48 5.64 15.53
N MET A 237 -2.69 6.70 15.34
CA MET A 237 -1.90 7.29 16.42
C MET A 237 -2.79 7.74 17.57
N ARG A 238 -3.91 8.42 17.27
CA ARG A 238 -4.90 8.77 18.28
C ARG A 238 -5.42 7.55 19.02
N ARG A 239 -5.74 6.47 18.29
CA ARG A 239 -6.23 5.23 18.90
C ARG A 239 -5.19 4.59 19.82
N VAL A 240 -3.91 4.58 19.42
CA VAL A 240 -2.80 4.10 20.24
C VAL A 240 -2.65 4.94 21.51
N SER A 241 -2.69 6.27 21.41
CA SER A 241 -2.58 7.17 22.57
C SER A 241 -3.74 7.03 23.56
N LEU A 242 -4.92 6.63 23.08
CA LEU A 242 -6.09 6.32 23.92
C LEU A 242 -6.13 4.86 24.39
N GLY A 243 -5.10 4.06 24.07
CA GLY A 243 -5.03 2.62 24.29
C GLY A 243 -5.53 1.84 23.07
N SER A 244 -4.66 0.99 22.52
CA SER A 244 -4.96 0.13 21.37
C SER A 244 -5.88 -1.04 21.70
N ALA A 245 -5.84 -1.55 22.93
CA ALA A 245 -6.64 -2.67 23.38
C ALA A 245 -6.88 -2.60 24.90
N SER A 246 -8.00 -3.12 25.36
CA SER A 246 -8.33 -3.22 26.79
C SER A 246 -9.27 -4.41 27.04
N THR A 247 -9.67 -4.65 28.29
CA THR A 247 -10.74 -5.60 28.63
C THR A 247 -12.10 -5.21 28.02
N LEU A 248 -12.31 -3.91 27.77
CA LEU A 248 -13.48 -3.35 27.11
C LEU A 248 -13.21 -3.08 25.62
N ASN A 249 -14.26 -3.13 24.80
CA ASN A 249 -14.17 -2.90 23.37
C ASN A 249 -14.04 -1.41 23.03
N THR A 250 -13.39 -1.11 21.92
CA THR A 250 -13.29 0.25 21.37
C THR A 250 -14.57 0.60 20.58
N PRO A 251 -15.09 1.85 20.68
CA PRO A 251 -16.28 2.25 19.92
C PRO A 251 -16.08 2.16 18.40
N GLU A 252 -14.86 2.30 17.90
CA GLU A 252 -14.52 2.17 16.48
C GLU A 252 -14.91 0.80 15.89
N GLU A 253 -15.02 -0.26 16.72
CA GLU A 253 -15.45 -1.59 16.30
C GLU A 253 -16.90 -1.57 15.77
N ILE A 254 -17.83 -1.00 16.55
CA ILE A 254 -19.24 -0.93 16.16
C ILE A 254 -19.46 0.11 15.07
N GLU A 255 -18.76 1.26 15.13
CA GLU A 255 -18.83 2.31 14.12
C GLU A 255 -18.42 1.80 12.73
N LEU A 256 -17.36 0.97 12.65
CA LEU A 256 -16.95 0.34 11.40
C LEU A 256 -18.01 -0.63 10.89
N CYS A 257 -18.56 -1.47 11.78
CA CYS A 257 -19.62 -2.42 11.41
C CYS A 257 -20.86 -1.70 10.86
N GLU A 258 -21.32 -0.65 11.53
CA GLU A 258 -22.45 0.18 11.07
C GLU A 258 -22.15 0.87 9.73
N THR A 259 -20.93 1.35 9.55
CA THR A 259 -20.50 1.97 8.29
C THR A 259 -20.54 0.97 7.15
N LEU A 260 -20.00 -0.23 7.35
CA LEU A 260 -20.05 -1.30 6.35
C LEU A 260 -21.49 -1.74 6.07
N VAL A 261 -22.36 -1.90 7.07
CA VAL A 261 -23.78 -2.23 6.83
C VAL A 261 -24.49 -1.12 6.05
N ARG A 262 -24.24 0.15 6.37
CA ARG A 262 -24.82 1.29 5.66
C ARG A 262 -24.37 1.36 4.19
N MET A 263 -23.12 1.00 3.90
CA MET A 263 -22.60 0.93 2.53
C MET A 263 -23.18 -0.25 1.72
N HIS A 264 -23.68 -1.29 2.40
CA HIS A 264 -24.18 -2.51 1.78
C HIS A 264 -25.61 -2.81 2.28
N PRO A 265 -26.66 -2.16 1.75
CA PRO A 265 -28.04 -2.27 2.27
C PRO A 265 -28.62 -3.69 2.27
N TRP A 266 -28.08 -4.58 1.43
CA TRP A 266 -28.42 -6.01 1.38
C TRP A 266 -27.93 -6.79 2.61
N SER A 267 -26.93 -6.25 3.32
CA SER A 267 -26.30 -6.86 4.50
C SER A 267 -26.92 -6.33 5.80
N LYS A 268 -26.65 -7.03 6.90
CA LYS A 268 -27.11 -6.65 8.25
C LYS A 268 -26.09 -6.89 9.36
N SER A 269 -25.05 -7.68 9.11
CA SER A 269 -24.10 -8.07 10.15
C SER A 269 -22.68 -8.14 9.58
N VAL A 270 -21.71 -7.89 10.45
CA VAL A 270 -20.28 -7.85 10.11
C VAL A 270 -19.49 -8.63 11.15
N ARG A 271 -18.49 -9.39 10.70
CA ARG A 271 -17.46 -9.98 11.54
C ARG A 271 -16.09 -9.43 11.12
N LEU A 272 -15.34 -8.88 12.06
CA LEU A 272 -14.00 -8.37 11.80
C LEU A 272 -12.92 -9.44 12.03
N SER A 273 -11.82 -9.30 11.32
CA SER A 273 -10.60 -10.12 11.38
C SER A 273 -9.37 -9.23 11.13
N ARG A 274 -8.16 -9.79 11.06
CA ARG A 274 -6.94 -9.00 10.80
C ARG A 274 -6.31 -9.24 9.43
N SER A 275 -6.77 -10.25 8.68
CA SER A 275 -6.26 -10.51 7.32
C SER A 275 -7.33 -11.06 6.38
N GLY A 276 -7.11 -10.89 5.07
CA GLY A 276 -8.05 -11.39 4.04
C GLY A 276 -8.17 -12.92 4.03
N GLY A 277 -7.06 -13.66 4.11
CA GLY A 277 -7.09 -15.12 4.16
C GLY A 277 -7.82 -15.67 5.39
N GLU A 278 -7.62 -15.03 6.55
CA GLU A 278 -8.40 -15.32 7.77
C GLU A 278 -9.89 -15.03 7.59
N ALA A 279 -10.23 -13.86 7.01
CA ALA A 279 -11.63 -13.49 6.74
C ALA A 279 -12.33 -14.48 5.81
N LEU A 280 -11.65 -14.98 4.78
CA LEU A 280 -12.17 -15.99 3.86
C LEU A 280 -12.40 -17.33 4.55
N ALA A 281 -11.47 -17.77 5.42
CA ALA A 281 -11.67 -18.97 6.23
C ALA A 281 -12.87 -18.82 7.21
N ILE A 282 -13.06 -17.63 7.79
CA ILE A 282 -14.23 -17.30 8.62
C ILE A 282 -15.51 -17.38 7.78
N ALA A 283 -15.53 -16.80 6.58
CA ALA A 283 -16.69 -16.82 5.70
C ALA A 283 -17.10 -18.25 5.31
N ILE A 284 -16.15 -19.11 4.96
CA ILE A 284 -16.41 -20.53 4.67
C ILE A 284 -16.95 -21.26 5.90
N ARG A 285 -16.40 -20.99 7.09
CA ARG A 285 -16.90 -21.59 8.33
C ARG A 285 -18.33 -21.18 8.64
N ILE A 286 -18.67 -19.91 8.43
CA ILE A 286 -20.04 -19.41 8.59
C ILE A 286 -20.97 -20.08 7.56
N ALA A 287 -20.56 -20.18 6.30
CA ALA A 287 -21.37 -20.80 5.25
C ALA A 287 -21.65 -22.29 5.52
N ARG A 288 -20.63 -23.06 5.93
CA ARG A 288 -20.78 -24.46 6.35
C ARG A 288 -21.69 -24.59 7.57
N ALA A 289 -21.51 -23.75 8.59
CA ALA A 289 -22.36 -23.75 9.78
C ALA A 289 -23.82 -23.35 9.47
N SER A 290 -24.03 -22.47 8.49
CA SER A 290 -25.36 -22.03 8.06
C SER A 290 -26.10 -23.11 7.28
N THR A 291 -25.41 -23.85 6.42
CA THR A 291 -26.02 -24.82 5.50
C THR A 291 -26.00 -26.25 6.02
N GLY A 292 -25.07 -26.59 6.92
CA GLY A 292 -24.80 -27.95 7.35
C GLY A 292 -24.16 -28.82 6.26
N ARG A 293 -23.56 -28.20 5.23
CA ARG A 293 -23.01 -28.87 4.05
C ARG A 293 -21.51 -28.58 3.92
N ASP A 294 -20.76 -29.57 3.45
CA ASP A 294 -19.29 -29.50 3.47
C ASP A 294 -18.68 -28.89 2.21
N THR A 295 -19.34 -29.05 1.07
CA THR A 295 -18.71 -28.78 -0.24
C THR A 295 -18.72 -27.29 -0.57
N VAL A 296 -17.56 -26.79 -1.00
CA VAL A 296 -17.35 -25.43 -1.48
C VAL A 296 -16.96 -25.49 -2.96
N ALA A 297 -17.76 -24.90 -3.84
CA ALA A 297 -17.33 -24.62 -5.20
C ALA A 297 -16.60 -23.28 -5.23
N PHE A 298 -15.44 -23.19 -5.87
CA PHE A 298 -14.69 -21.93 -5.88
C PHE A 298 -14.04 -21.56 -7.21
N CYS A 299 -13.86 -20.26 -7.42
CA CYS A 299 -13.15 -19.72 -8.57
C CYS A 299 -12.23 -18.56 -8.16
N GLY A 300 -10.91 -18.80 -8.20
CA GLY A 300 -9.90 -17.79 -7.90
C GLY A 300 -8.95 -18.22 -6.78
N TYR A 301 -8.27 -17.24 -6.18
CA TYR A 301 -7.40 -17.46 -5.02
C TYR A 301 -7.98 -16.86 -3.76
N HIS A 302 -8.21 -17.71 -2.76
CA HIS A 302 -8.95 -17.35 -1.54
C HIS A 302 -8.15 -17.59 -0.26
N GLY A 303 -6.81 -17.47 -0.33
CA GLY A 303 -5.92 -17.63 0.81
C GLY A 303 -5.21 -18.98 0.86
N TRP A 304 -4.65 -19.33 2.02
CA TRP A 304 -3.75 -20.48 2.19
C TRP A 304 -4.30 -21.57 3.12
N SER A 305 -5.50 -21.40 3.67
CA SER A 305 -6.06 -22.31 4.67
C SER A 305 -6.38 -23.69 4.09
N ASP A 306 -6.42 -24.69 4.98
CA ASP A 306 -6.67 -26.10 4.64
C ASP A 306 -7.86 -26.34 3.71
N TRP A 307 -8.96 -25.61 3.86
CA TRP A 307 -10.12 -25.80 2.98
C TRP A 307 -9.81 -25.49 1.51
N TYR A 308 -8.96 -24.50 1.23
CA TYR A 308 -8.61 -24.09 -0.14
C TYR A 308 -7.59 -25.06 -0.73
N LEU A 309 -6.55 -25.39 0.03
CA LEU A 309 -5.51 -26.32 -0.39
C LEU A 309 -6.02 -27.77 -0.52
N ALA A 310 -7.16 -28.11 0.09
CA ALA A 310 -7.81 -29.41 -0.06
C ALA A 310 -8.21 -29.73 -1.50
N ALA A 311 -8.35 -28.74 -2.39
CA ALA A 311 -8.55 -28.97 -3.81
C ALA A 311 -7.41 -29.81 -4.44
N ASN A 312 -6.17 -29.61 -3.96
CA ASN A 312 -4.99 -30.35 -4.40
C ASN A 312 -4.75 -31.66 -3.64
N LEU A 313 -5.77 -32.24 -2.98
CA LEU A 313 -5.66 -33.59 -2.39
C LEU A 313 -6.01 -34.69 -3.39
N SER A 314 -7.01 -34.45 -4.26
CA SER A 314 -7.44 -35.42 -5.27
C SER A 314 -6.66 -35.30 -6.58
N ASP A 315 -6.15 -34.10 -6.87
CA ASP A 315 -5.36 -33.78 -8.07
C ASP A 315 -4.37 -32.66 -7.72
N ASP A 316 -3.08 -32.97 -7.73
CA ASP A 316 -2.01 -32.02 -7.36
C ASP A 316 -2.00 -30.74 -8.23
N ALA A 317 -2.67 -30.75 -9.38
CA ALA A 317 -2.75 -29.63 -10.32
C ALA A 317 -4.11 -28.90 -10.32
N ALA A 318 -5.05 -29.24 -9.43
CA ALA A 318 -6.41 -28.66 -9.44
C ALA A 318 -6.44 -27.12 -9.28
N LEU A 319 -5.41 -26.55 -8.64
CA LEU A 319 -5.22 -25.10 -8.48
C LEU A 319 -4.41 -24.44 -9.59
N ASP A 320 -3.83 -25.19 -10.53
CA ASP A 320 -2.87 -24.66 -11.51
C ASP A 320 -3.51 -23.76 -12.57
N ASP A 321 -4.79 -23.98 -12.86
CA ASP A 321 -5.60 -23.14 -13.76
C ASP A 321 -6.11 -21.86 -13.06
N HIS A 322 -5.84 -21.68 -11.77
CA HIS A 322 -6.19 -20.48 -11.01
C HIS A 322 -5.01 -19.50 -10.89
N LEU A 323 -5.16 -18.48 -10.05
CA LEU A 323 -4.19 -17.40 -9.93
C LEU A 323 -2.78 -17.88 -9.57
N LEU A 324 -2.65 -18.93 -8.75
CA LEU A 324 -1.38 -19.39 -8.19
C LEU A 324 -1.22 -20.90 -8.43
N PRO A 325 -0.40 -21.32 -9.42
CA PRO A 325 -0.11 -22.72 -9.67
C PRO A 325 0.95 -23.30 -8.73
N GLY A 326 1.00 -24.63 -8.65
CA GLY A 326 2.06 -25.39 -7.96
C GLY A 326 1.96 -25.32 -6.43
N LEU A 327 0.75 -25.17 -5.89
CA LEU A 327 0.53 -25.08 -4.45
C LEU A 327 0.50 -26.48 -3.80
N PRO A 328 1.45 -26.83 -2.91
CA PRO A 328 1.46 -28.14 -2.27
C PRO A 328 0.37 -28.23 -1.19
N SER A 329 -0.29 -29.38 -1.10
CA SER A 329 -1.31 -29.70 -0.08
C SER A 329 -0.74 -30.42 1.15
N ARG A 330 0.58 -30.51 1.30
CA ARG A 330 1.24 -31.18 2.44
C ARG A 330 0.83 -30.52 3.76
N GLY A 331 0.30 -31.33 4.68
CA GLY A 331 -0.22 -30.88 5.98
C GLY A 331 -1.74 -30.72 6.01
N VAL A 332 -2.41 -30.70 4.86
CA VAL A 332 -3.87 -30.68 4.77
C VAL A 332 -4.43 -32.07 5.11
N PRO A 333 -5.43 -32.18 6.03
CA PRO A 333 -6.03 -33.47 6.36
C PRO A 333 -6.72 -34.13 5.17
N ARG A 334 -6.46 -35.42 4.94
CA ARG A 334 -7.11 -36.21 3.86
C ARG A 334 -8.64 -36.25 3.96
N GLY A 335 -9.20 -36.07 5.16
CA GLY A 335 -10.65 -35.99 5.34
C GLY A 335 -11.32 -34.78 4.68
N LEU A 336 -10.53 -33.81 4.19
CA LEU A 336 -11.04 -32.67 3.42
C LEU A 336 -11.08 -32.94 1.91
N GLU A 337 -10.64 -34.11 1.46
CA GLU A 337 -10.68 -34.49 0.05
C GLU A 337 -12.11 -34.38 -0.52
N GLY A 338 -12.23 -33.78 -1.71
CA GLY A 338 -13.53 -33.55 -2.35
C GLY A 338 -14.41 -32.46 -1.73
N THR A 339 -13.96 -31.78 -0.67
CA THR A 339 -14.74 -30.71 -0.01
C THR A 339 -14.55 -29.33 -0.64
N ALA A 340 -13.56 -29.16 -1.51
CA ALA A 340 -13.29 -27.93 -2.24
C ALA A 340 -13.11 -28.24 -3.73
N LEU A 341 -13.98 -27.68 -4.56
CA LEU A 341 -14.10 -28.03 -5.96
C LEU A 341 -13.90 -26.77 -6.84
N PRO A 342 -12.79 -26.68 -7.59
CA PRO A 342 -12.54 -25.55 -8.46
C PRO A 342 -13.46 -25.54 -9.70
N PHE A 343 -13.79 -24.35 -10.18
CA PHE A 343 -14.35 -24.10 -11.51
C PHE A 343 -13.76 -22.82 -12.12
N ARG A 344 -13.75 -22.71 -13.45
CA ARG A 344 -13.12 -21.58 -14.14
C ARG A 344 -14.05 -20.37 -14.26
N TYR A 345 -13.44 -19.19 -14.18
CA TYR A 345 -14.15 -17.91 -14.33
C TYR A 345 -14.80 -17.81 -15.71
N ASN A 346 -16.01 -17.27 -15.80
CA ASN A 346 -16.84 -17.24 -17.01
C ASN A 346 -17.22 -18.63 -17.60
N GLN A 347 -16.97 -19.74 -16.90
CA GLN A 347 -17.36 -21.09 -17.32
C GLN A 347 -18.53 -21.62 -16.49
N ILE A 348 -19.71 -21.02 -16.63
CA ILE A 348 -20.89 -21.37 -15.83
C ILE A 348 -21.29 -22.85 -15.93
N GLY A 349 -21.02 -23.49 -17.08
CA GLY A 349 -21.26 -24.91 -17.30
C GLY A 349 -20.55 -25.81 -16.27
N GLU A 350 -19.32 -25.45 -15.88
CA GLU A 350 -18.55 -26.21 -14.89
C GLU A 350 -19.19 -26.13 -13.50
N LEU A 351 -19.74 -24.98 -13.13
CA LEU A 351 -20.47 -24.83 -11.86
C LEU A 351 -21.79 -25.62 -11.88
N LEU A 352 -22.51 -25.64 -13.01
CA LEU A 352 -23.70 -26.48 -13.18
C LEU A 352 -23.38 -27.98 -13.08
N ASP A 353 -22.21 -28.40 -13.57
CA ASP A 353 -21.74 -29.78 -13.40
C ASP A 353 -21.38 -30.09 -11.95
N LEU A 354 -20.75 -29.17 -11.23
CA LEU A 354 -20.46 -29.32 -9.80
C LEU A 354 -21.75 -29.41 -8.98
N GLU A 355 -22.72 -28.57 -9.28
CA GLU A 355 -24.03 -28.62 -8.66
C GLU A 355 -24.66 -30.02 -8.77
N ARG A 356 -24.70 -30.59 -9.99
CA ARG A 356 -25.21 -31.95 -10.22
C ARG A 356 -24.42 -33.01 -9.44
N ARG A 357 -23.09 -32.91 -9.45
CA ARG A 357 -22.18 -33.89 -8.82
C ARG A 357 -22.24 -33.88 -7.30
N THR A 358 -22.50 -32.74 -6.68
CA THR A 358 -22.57 -32.61 -5.22
C THR A 358 -23.85 -33.17 -4.61
N GLN A 359 -24.88 -33.50 -5.41
CA GLN A 359 -26.12 -34.16 -4.98
C GLN A 359 -26.78 -33.50 -3.75
N GLY A 360 -26.76 -32.16 -3.69
CA GLY A 360 -27.32 -31.38 -2.60
C GLY A 360 -26.36 -31.06 -1.44
N ASN A 361 -25.09 -31.50 -1.51
CA ASN A 361 -24.05 -31.17 -0.53
C ASN A 361 -23.28 -29.87 -0.84
N LEU A 362 -23.70 -29.08 -1.83
CA LEU A 362 -23.12 -27.77 -2.11
C LEU A 362 -23.53 -26.77 -1.00
N GLY A 363 -22.57 -26.37 -0.17
CA GLY A 363 -22.77 -25.45 0.95
C GLY A 363 -22.42 -24.00 0.63
N ALA A 364 -21.41 -23.78 -0.22
CA ALA A 364 -21.00 -22.44 -0.62
C ALA A 364 -20.49 -22.40 -2.06
N VAL A 365 -20.68 -21.25 -2.70
CA VAL A 365 -19.98 -20.86 -3.92
C VAL A 365 -19.19 -19.59 -3.63
N ILE A 366 -17.88 -19.61 -3.84
CA ILE A 366 -16.99 -18.48 -3.59
C ILE A 366 -16.21 -18.07 -4.84
N LEU A 367 -16.18 -16.77 -5.14
CA LEU A 367 -15.40 -16.25 -6.25
C LEU A 367 -15.02 -14.78 -6.05
N GLU A 368 -13.94 -14.36 -6.70
CA GLU A 368 -13.70 -12.94 -6.95
C GLU A 368 -14.70 -12.47 -8.03
N PRO A 369 -15.53 -11.43 -7.81
CA PRO A 369 -16.52 -11.01 -8.81
C PRO A 369 -15.89 -10.57 -10.12
N THR A 370 -14.66 -10.06 -10.07
CA THR A 370 -13.77 -9.77 -11.18
C THR A 370 -12.33 -9.74 -10.67
N ARG A 371 -11.35 -9.88 -11.56
CA ARG A 371 -9.94 -9.63 -11.21
C ARG A 371 -9.16 -9.08 -12.39
N SER A 372 -9.09 -9.86 -13.47
CA SER A 372 -8.34 -9.49 -14.67
C SER A 372 -9.24 -9.15 -15.86
N VAL A 373 -10.44 -9.72 -15.89
CA VAL A 373 -11.45 -9.50 -16.92
C VAL A 373 -12.81 -9.31 -16.25
N ASP A 374 -13.68 -8.52 -16.87
CA ASP A 374 -15.07 -8.39 -16.42
C ASP A 374 -15.83 -9.72 -16.62
N PRO A 375 -16.89 -9.97 -15.82
CA PRO A 375 -17.75 -11.12 -16.02
C PRO A 375 -18.42 -11.06 -17.39
N ALA A 376 -18.53 -12.21 -18.05
CA ALA A 376 -19.32 -12.33 -19.26
C ALA A 376 -20.81 -12.08 -18.92
N PRO A 377 -21.62 -11.54 -19.85
CA PRO A 377 -23.04 -11.32 -19.62
C PRO A 377 -23.74 -12.60 -19.13
N GLY A 378 -24.47 -12.51 -18.02
CA GLY A 378 -25.20 -13.65 -17.43
C GLY A 378 -24.37 -14.57 -16.53
N PHE A 379 -23.05 -14.37 -16.42
CA PHE A 379 -22.22 -15.24 -15.60
C PHE A 379 -22.51 -15.08 -14.10
N LEU A 380 -22.45 -13.86 -13.56
CA LEU A 380 -22.69 -13.62 -12.14
C LEU A 380 -24.17 -13.84 -11.77
N GLU A 381 -25.08 -13.50 -12.68
CA GLU A 381 -26.51 -13.79 -12.57
C GLU A 381 -26.74 -15.31 -12.47
N GLY A 382 -26.10 -16.10 -13.33
CA GLY A 382 -26.20 -17.56 -13.30
C GLY A 382 -25.62 -18.16 -12.01
N VAL A 383 -24.48 -17.63 -11.53
CA VAL A 383 -23.91 -18.06 -10.24
C VAL A 383 -24.89 -17.77 -9.08
N ARG A 384 -25.51 -16.58 -9.07
CA ARG A 384 -26.52 -16.19 -8.07
C ARG A 384 -27.75 -17.09 -8.13
N GLU A 385 -28.27 -17.37 -9.33
CA GLU A 385 -29.43 -18.26 -9.53
C GLU A 385 -29.17 -19.68 -9.02
N ILE A 386 -27.98 -20.23 -9.29
CA ILE A 386 -27.58 -21.55 -8.77
C ILE A 386 -27.57 -21.54 -7.25
N CYS A 387 -27.01 -20.51 -6.61
CA CYS A 387 -26.99 -20.39 -5.16
C CYS A 387 -28.40 -20.29 -4.57
N ASP A 388 -29.27 -19.48 -5.16
CA ASP A 388 -30.66 -19.30 -4.71
C ASP A 388 -31.46 -20.61 -4.80
N ARG A 389 -31.32 -21.34 -5.90
CA ARG A 389 -32.05 -22.60 -6.11
C ARG A 389 -31.52 -23.75 -5.25
N THR A 390 -30.21 -23.79 -5.00
CA THR A 390 -29.58 -24.87 -4.21
C THR A 390 -29.59 -24.59 -2.71
N GLY A 391 -29.74 -23.33 -2.31
CA GLY A 391 -29.52 -22.87 -0.94
C GLY A 391 -28.04 -22.79 -0.54
N ALA A 392 -27.11 -22.85 -1.49
CA ALA A 392 -25.70 -22.60 -1.23
C ALA A 392 -25.47 -21.12 -0.94
N ILE A 393 -24.53 -20.81 -0.05
CA ILE A 393 -24.17 -19.42 0.29
C ILE A 393 -23.26 -18.85 -0.78
N LEU A 394 -23.66 -17.75 -1.44
CA LEU A 394 -22.80 -17.02 -2.35
C LEU A 394 -21.86 -16.09 -1.58
N ILE A 395 -20.56 -16.29 -1.78
CA ILE A 395 -19.51 -15.49 -1.16
C ILE A 395 -18.73 -14.75 -2.25
N PHE A 396 -18.70 -13.43 -2.16
CA PHE A 396 -17.81 -12.62 -2.99
C PHE A 396 -16.53 -12.27 -2.23
N ASP A 397 -15.41 -12.71 -2.78
CA ASP A 397 -14.09 -12.29 -2.36
C ASP A 397 -13.76 -10.94 -2.99
N GLU A 398 -13.87 -9.88 -2.19
CA GLU A 398 -13.56 -8.51 -2.57
C GLU A 398 -12.28 -8.00 -1.89
N VAL A 399 -11.41 -8.92 -1.47
CA VAL A 399 -10.15 -8.58 -0.80
C VAL A 399 -9.27 -7.73 -1.72
N THR A 400 -9.26 -7.98 -3.03
CA THR A 400 -8.45 -7.23 -4.00
C THR A 400 -9.23 -6.10 -4.69
N THR A 401 -10.50 -6.36 -5.02
CA THR A 401 -11.36 -5.46 -5.80
C THR A 401 -12.03 -4.37 -4.97
N GLY A 402 -12.28 -4.65 -3.69
CA GLY A 402 -12.98 -3.78 -2.76
C GLY A 402 -12.34 -2.40 -2.67
N PHE A 403 -13.18 -1.35 -2.73
CA PHE A 403 -12.80 0.07 -2.69
C PHE A 403 -11.93 0.58 -3.85
N ARG A 404 -11.25 -0.33 -4.58
CA ARG A 404 -10.37 -0.02 -5.72
C ARG A 404 -11.15 0.29 -6.98
N PHE A 405 -12.12 -0.56 -7.32
CA PHE A 405 -12.89 -0.40 -8.56
C PHE A 405 -14.23 0.30 -8.32
N HIS A 406 -14.73 0.24 -7.09
CA HIS A 406 -15.99 0.86 -6.70
C HIS A 406 -16.01 1.11 -5.18
N ARG A 407 -16.61 2.23 -4.75
CA ARG A 407 -16.52 2.73 -3.36
C ARG A 407 -17.10 1.80 -2.28
N GLY A 408 -17.94 0.84 -2.64
CA GLY A 408 -18.47 -0.20 -1.73
C GLY A 408 -18.26 -1.62 -2.24
N GLY A 409 -17.21 -1.85 -3.03
CA GLY A 409 -17.01 -3.14 -3.68
C GLY A 409 -17.66 -3.22 -5.06
N ILE A 410 -17.05 -4.05 -5.91
CA ILE A 410 -17.38 -4.18 -7.32
C ILE A 410 -18.71 -4.89 -7.55
N HIS A 411 -19.19 -5.69 -6.60
CA HIS A 411 -20.50 -6.33 -6.69
C HIS A 411 -21.63 -5.30 -6.84
N LEU A 412 -21.50 -4.11 -6.24
CA LEU A 412 -22.47 -3.01 -6.39
C LEU A 412 -22.48 -2.44 -7.82
N LYS A 413 -21.34 -2.43 -8.52
CA LYS A 413 -21.26 -2.02 -9.94
C LYS A 413 -21.99 -3.03 -10.83
N TYR A 414 -21.88 -4.32 -10.53
CA TYR A 414 -22.55 -5.38 -11.28
C TYR A 414 -24.01 -5.58 -10.87
N GLY A 415 -24.46 -5.01 -9.76
CA GLY A 415 -25.83 -5.12 -9.29
C GLY A 415 -26.22 -6.52 -8.79
N ILE A 416 -25.25 -7.32 -8.35
CA ILE A 416 -25.47 -8.67 -7.83
C ILE A 416 -25.08 -8.70 -6.35
N ASP A 417 -26.06 -8.89 -5.47
CA ASP A 417 -25.82 -8.99 -4.04
C ASP A 417 -25.43 -10.42 -3.65
N PRO A 418 -24.27 -10.62 -2.98
CA PRO A 418 -23.94 -11.92 -2.41
C PRO A 418 -24.72 -12.18 -1.12
N ASP A 419 -24.49 -13.34 -0.52
CA ASP A 419 -24.91 -13.61 0.85
C ASP A 419 -23.85 -13.16 1.86
N ILE A 420 -22.58 -13.22 1.46
CA ILE A 420 -21.42 -12.72 2.17
C ILE A 420 -20.47 -12.00 1.18
N ALA A 421 -19.93 -10.85 1.57
CA ALA A 421 -18.81 -10.18 0.91
C ALA A 421 -17.63 -10.07 1.88
N VAL A 422 -16.41 -10.32 1.40
CA VAL A 422 -15.19 -10.25 2.21
C VAL A 422 -14.29 -9.11 1.74
N PHE A 423 -13.92 -8.21 2.66
CA PHE A 423 -13.06 -7.06 2.40
C PHE A 423 -11.82 -7.10 3.29
N ALA A 424 -10.67 -6.69 2.76
CA ALA A 424 -9.44 -6.46 3.53
C ALA A 424 -8.53 -5.50 2.74
N LYS A 425 -7.20 -5.67 2.78
CA LYS A 425 -6.21 -4.91 2.00
C LYS A 425 -6.48 -3.39 2.03
N ALA A 426 -7.07 -2.86 0.96
CA ALA A 426 -7.40 -1.46 0.79
C ALA A 426 -8.26 -0.90 1.94
N LEU A 427 -9.07 -1.74 2.60
CA LEU A 427 -9.88 -1.34 3.75
C LEU A 427 -9.06 -0.65 4.84
N GLY A 428 -7.88 -1.20 5.19
CA GLY A 428 -7.03 -0.65 6.26
C GLY A 428 -5.88 0.22 5.77
N ASN A 429 -5.75 0.43 4.45
CA ASN A 429 -4.63 1.13 3.84
C ASN A 429 -3.23 0.73 4.36
N GLY A 430 -3.00 -0.56 4.61
CA GLY A 430 -1.75 -1.09 5.15
C GLY A 430 -1.78 -1.48 6.63
N PHE A 431 -2.83 -1.11 7.38
CA PHE A 431 -3.08 -1.64 8.71
C PHE A 431 -3.85 -2.97 8.67
N PRO A 432 -3.57 -3.94 9.56
CA PRO A 432 -4.26 -5.23 9.57
C PRO A 432 -5.75 -5.10 9.88
N ILE A 433 -6.60 -5.37 8.89
CA ILE A 433 -8.05 -5.42 9.05
C ILE A 433 -8.65 -6.27 7.92
N GLY A 434 -9.63 -7.09 8.27
CA GLY A 434 -10.52 -7.77 7.34
C GLY A 434 -11.95 -7.73 7.87
N ALA A 435 -12.93 -7.80 6.98
CA ALA A 435 -14.34 -7.75 7.30
C ALA A 435 -15.11 -8.78 6.47
N VAL A 436 -15.93 -9.58 7.15
CA VAL A 436 -16.92 -10.48 6.56
C VAL A 436 -18.28 -9.80 6.76
N VAL A 437 -18.84 -9.27 5.68
CA VAL A 437 -20.12 -8.54 5.66
C VAL A 437 -21.18 -9.47 5.08
N GLY A 438 -22.32 -9.64 5.74
CA GLY A 438 -23.30 -10.63 5.27
C GLY A 438 -24.74 -10.37 5.68
N ARG A 439 -25.63 -11.17 5.09
CA ARG A 439 -27.05 -11.21 5.43
C ARG A 439 -27.25 -11.76 6.85
N GLU A 440 -28.23 -11.23 7.57
CA GLU A 440 -28.49 -11.60 8.97
C GLU A 440 -28.66 -13.11 9.18
N GLY A 441 -29.49 -13.76 8.34
CA GLY A 441 -29.79 -15.18 8.46
C GLY A 441 -28.55 -16.08 8.34
N VAL A 442 -27.59 -15.69 7.49
CA VAL A 442 -26.33 -16.42 7.28
C VAL A 442 -25.34 -16.10 8.40
N MET A 443 -25.17 -14.82 8.73
CA MET A 443 -24.19 -14.40 9.74
C MET A 443 -24.53 -14.89 11.16
N LYS A 444 -25.81 -15.09 11.49
CA LYS A 444 -26.23 -15.71 12.77
C LYS A 444 -25.67 -17.12 12.96
N ALA A 445 -25.27 -17.82 11.90
CA ALA A 445 -24.59 -19.11 12.03
C ALA A 445 -23.24 -19.01 12.78
N ALA A 446 -22.62 -17.83 12.82
CA ALA A 446 -21.41 -17.58 13.61
C ALA A 446 -21.62 -17.80 15.12
N GLU A 447 -22.86 -17.73 15.62
CA GLU A 447 -23.20 -18.02 17.03
C GLU A 447 -23.26 -19.54 17.32
N LYS A 448 -23.36 -20.36 16.27
CA LYS A 448 -23.46 -21.83 16.35
C LYS A 448 -22.12 -22.54 16.15
N THR A 449 -21.04 -21.78 15.96
CA THR A 449 -19.69 -22.32 15.73
C THR A 449 -18.66 -21.44 16.42
N PHE A 450 -17.52 -22.02 16.81
CA PHE A 450 -16.47 -21.25 17.48
C PHE A 450 -15.63 -20.46 16.47
N ILE A 451 -15.74 -19.12 16.54
CA ILE A 451 -14.98 -18.16 15.74
C ILE A 451 -14.55 -17.04 16.68
N SER A 452 -13.29 -17.00 17.13
CA SER A 452 -12.81 -15.99 18.08
C SER A 452 -11.31 -15.76 17.94
N SER A 453 -10.85 -14.54 18.21
CA SER A 453 -9.44 -14.18 18.32
C SER A 453 -9.27 -12.94 19.19
N THR A 454 -8.18 -12.89 19.96
CA THR A 454 -7.85 -11.76 20.84
C THR A 454 -7.63 -10.46 20.07
N SER A 455 -7.06 -10.54 18.86
CA SER A 455 -6.65 -9.35 18.11
C SER A 455 -7.77 -8.72 17.27
N TRP A 456 -9.00 -9.21 17.32
CA TRP A 456 -10.08 -8.67 16.48
C TRP A 456 -10.72 -7.39 17.04
N SER A 457 -10.68 -7.22 18.37
CA SER A 457 -11.22 -6.05 19.09
C SER A 457 -10.16 -5.03 19.50
N GLU A 458 -8.92 -5.16 18.98
CA GLU A 458 -7.97 -4.06 19.05
C GLU A 458 -8.41 -2.94 18.11
N GLY A 459 -8.24 -1.69 18.55
CA GLY A 459 -8.85 -0.53 17.92
C GLY A 459 -8.10 0.02 16.70
N THR A 460 -6.84 -0.34 16.47
CA THR A 460 -6.03 0.28 15.39
C THR A 460 -6.53 -0.10 14.01
N GLY A 461 -6.89 -1.37 13.78
CA GLY A 461 -7.52 -1.82 12.53
C GLY A 461 -8.83 -1.08 12.21
N PRO A 462 -9.82 -1.05 13.12
CA PRO A 462 -11.06 -0.31 12.92
C PRO A 462 -10.87 1.20 12.72
N ALA A 463 -9.99 1.83 13.50
CA ALA A 463 -9.67 3.25 13.35
C ALA A 463 -9.07 3.56 11.97
N ALA A 464 -8.13 2.74 11.49
CA ALA A 464 -7.54 2.86 10.17
C ALA A 464 -8.59 2.70 9.06
N ALA A 465 -9.48 1.73 9.21
CA ALA A 465 -10.53 1.45 8.23
C ALA A 465 -11.55 2.59 8.14
N LEU A 466 -12.03 3.09 9.28
CA LEU A 466 -12.93 4.23 9.33
C LEU A 466 -12.33 5.46 8.65
N ALA A 467 -11.07 5.80 8.97
CA ALA A 467 -10.37 6.92 8.34
C ALA A 467 -10.19 6.73 6.83
N THR A 468 -9.90 5.50 6.39
CA THR A 468 -9.75 5.15 4.98
C THR A 468 -11.07 5.32 4.22
N LEU A 469 -12.17 4.77 4.76
CA LEU A 469 -13.51 4.87 4.17
C LEU A 469 -14.01 6.32 4.14
N GLU A 470 -13.79 7.05 5.23
CA GLU A 470 -14.16 8.47 5.35
C GLU A 470 -13.42 9.30 4.30
N LYS A 471 -12.10 9.11 4.12
CA LYS A 471 -11.35 9.78 3.05
C LYS A 471 -11.86 9.38 1.67
N ASN A 472 -12.09 8.09 1.43
CA ASN A 472 -12.61 7.56 0.17
C ASN A 472 -14.02 8.11 -0.18
N SER A 473 -14.78 8.56 0.82
CA SER A 473 -16.08 9.22 0.59
C SER A 473 -15.93 10.63 -0.01
N ARG A 474 -14.80 11.30 0.25
CA ARG A 474 -14.51 12.67 -0.17
C ARG A 474 -13.75 12.77 -1.50
N ILE A 475 -13.04 11.70 -1.89
CA ILE A 475 -12.22 11.65 -3.12
C ILE A 475 -12.75 10.57 -4.07
N ASP A 476 -12.59 10.77 -5.38
CA ASP A 476 -12.93 9.72 -6.36
C ASP A 476 -11.72 8.79 -6.60
N LEU A 477 -11.46 7.94 -5.61
CA LEU A 477 -10.34 7.01 -5.61
C LEU A 477 -10.39 6.02 -6.79
N PRO A 478 -11.53 5.35 -7.09
CA PRO A 478 -11.61 4.44 -8.23
C PRO A 478 -11.33 5.11 -9.58
N ALA A 479 -11.92 6.28 -9.84
CA ALA A 479 -11.69 6.98 -11.10
C ALA A 479 -10.23 7.43 -11.26
N HIS A 480 -9.60 7.85 -10.15
CA HIS A 480 -8.19 8.25 -10.15
C HIS A 480 -7.26 7.08 -10.50
N VAL A 481 -7.37 5.96 -9.79
CA VAL A 481 -6.48 4.80 -10.04
C VAL A 481 -6.70 4.19 -11.42
N GLU A 482 -7.94 4.20 -11.93
CA GLU A 482 -8.26 3.79 -13.29
C GLU A 482 -7.59 4.72 -14.33
N SER A 483 -7.68 6.03 -14.13
CA SER A 483 -7.05 7.03 -15.00
C SER A 483 -5.52 6.93 -15.03
N VAL A 484 -4.90 6.77 -13.87
CA VAL A 484 -3.44 6.57 -13.75
C VAL A 484 -3.01 5.28 -14.42
N GLY A 485 -3.73 4.18 -14.14
CA GLY A 485 -3.45 2.88 -14.75
C GLY A 485 -3.58 2.90 -16.27
N ARG A 486 -4.58 3.63 -16.80
CA ARG A 486 -4.79 3.76 -18.24
C ARG A 486 -3.66 4.54 -18.91
N GLN A 487 -3.23 5.66 -18.33
CA GLN A 487 -2.08 6.43 -18.83
C GLN A 487 -0.80 5.58 -18.85
N PHE A 488 -0.56 4.80 -17.80
CA PHE A 488 0.57 3.87 -17.74
C PHE A 488 0.51 2.84 -18.87
N ARG A 489 -0.64 2.20 -19.08
CA ARG A 489 -0.83 1.17 -20.12
C ARG A 489 -0.69 1.73 -21.53
N GLU A 490 -1.37 2.83 -21.82
CA GLU A 490 -1.35 3.47 -23.14
C GLU A 490 0.09 3.89 -23.50
N GLY A 491 0.79 4.54 -22.57
CA GLY A 491 2.17 4.97 -22.76
C GLY A 491 3.14 3.81 -22.96
N LEU A 492 3.10 2.81 -22.08
CA LEU A 492 4.04 1.69 -22.15
C LEU A 492 3.80 0.80 -23.39
N THR A 493 2.53 0.65 -23.81
CA THR A 493 2.18 -0.05 -25.06
C THR A 493 2.69 0.70 -26.29
N ALA A 494 2.58 2.03 -26.31
CA ALA A 494 3.08 2.84 -27.42
C ALA A 494 4.60 2.70 -27.57
N ILE A 495 5.35 2.83 -26.46
CA ILE A 495 6.81 2.65 -26.45
C ILE A 495 7.18 1.23 -26.88
N ALA A 496 6.53 0.20 -26.31
CA ALA A 496 6.83 -1.19 -26.68
C ALA A 496 6.64 -1.44 -28.18
N LYS A 497 5.55 -0.93 -28.76
CA LYS A 497 5.25 -1.07 -30.18
C LYS A 497 6.29 -0.35 -31.06
N GLU A 498 6.69 0.86 -30.67
CA GLU A 498 7.71 1.62 -31.39
C GLU A 498 9.07 0.91 -31.39
N LYS A 499 9.46 0.36 -30.24
CA LYS A 499 10.77 -0.29 -30.05
C LYS A 499 10.78 -1.79 -30.40
N GLY A 500 9.67 -2.34 -30.89
CA GLY A 500 9.57 -3.76 -31.24
C GLY A 500 9.67 -4.72 -30.04
N ILE A 501 9.35 -4.26 -28.82
CA ILE A 501 9.35 -5.09 -27.62
C ILE A 501 8.05 -5.90 -27.56
N PRO A 502 8.09 -7.23 -27.36
CA PRO A 502 6.90 -8.09 -27.30
C PRO A 502 6.18 -7.97 -25.95
N LEU A 503 5.84 -6.76 -25.53
CA LEU A 503 5.14 -6.50 -24.28
C LEU A 503 3.64 -6.80 -24.42
N HIS A 504 3.11 -7.54 -23.45
CA HIS A 504 1.69 -7.81 -23.31
C HIS A 504 1.20 -7.34 -21.93
N LEU A 505 0.14 -6.51 -21.94
CA LEU A 505 -0.49 -5.96 -20.73
C LEU A 505 -1.88 -6.56 -20.54
N THR A 506 -2.13 -7.16 -19.38
CA THR A 506 -3.44 -7.75 -19.03
C THR A 506 -4.00 -7.14 -17.75
N GLY A 507 -5.20 -7.57 -17.35
CA GLY A 507 -5.90 -7.05 -16.19
C GLY A 507 -6.61 -5.72 -16.46
N HIS A 508 -7.26 -5.20 -15.43
CA HIS A 508 -7.86 -3.86 -15.44
C HIS A 508 -6.80 -2.77 -15.31
N PRO A 509 -7.04 -1.53 -15.75
CA PRO A 509 -6.06 -0.45 -15.58
C PRO A 509 -5.61 -0.26 -14.13
N ALA A 510 -6.51 -0.32 -13.16
CA ALA A 510 -6.15 -0.24 -11.73
C ALA A 510 -5.50 -1.51 -11.12
N LEU A 511 -5.34 -2.59 -11.90
CA LEU A 511 -4.64 -3.84 -11.55
C LEU A 511 -3.94 -4.40 -12.81
N THR A 512 -2.93 -3.70 -13.30
CA THR A 512 -2.25 -4.06 -14.55
C THR A 512 -1.20 -5.14 -14.30
N TYR A 513 -1.16 -6.16 -15.16
CA TYR A 513 -0.11 -7.18 -15.20
C TYR A 513 0.72 -7.04 -16.46
N LEU A 514 2.04 -7.22 -16.33
CA LEU A 514 3.00 -7.10 -17.41
C LEU A 514 3.69 -8.44 -17.65
N MET A 515 3.80 -8.79 -18.92
CA MET A 515 4.47 -10.02 -19.37
C MET A 515 5.04 -9.80 -20.76
N PHE A 516 6.14 -10.49 -21.08
CA PHE A 516 6.72 -10.47 -22.42
C PHE A 516 6.32 -11.74 -23.16
N ASP A 517 5.75 -11.60 -24.36
CA ASP A 517 5.44 -12.71 -25.26
C ASP A 517 6.72 -13.21 -25.93
N HIS A 518 7.55 -13.89 -25.15
CA HIS A 518 8.87 -14.36 -25.56
C HIS A 518 9.28 -15.58 -24.71
N PRO A 519 9.99 -16.58 -25.28
CA PRO A 519 10.46 -17.76 -24.53
C PRO A 519 11.33 -17.45 -23.30
N GLN A 520 11.91 -16.25 -23.25
CA GLN A 520 12.77 -15.78 -22.16
C GLN A 520 12.10 -14.68 -21.32
N SER A 521 10.76 -14.74 -21.19
CA SER A 521 9.94 -13.70 -20.54
C SER A 521 10.45 -13.30 -19.15
N GLU A 522 10.81 -14.28 -18.31
CA GLU A 522 11.31 -14.03 -16.95
C GLU A 522 12.61 -13.22 -16.94
N ALA A 523 13.49 -13.48 -17.90
CA ALA A 523 14.74 -12.76 -17.99
C ALA A 523 14.57 -11.35 -18.55
N LEU A 524 13.70 -11.17 -19.55
CA LEU A 524 13.33 -9.83 -20.03
C LEU A 524 12.66 -9.02 -18.92
N MET A 525 11.83 -9.64 -18.10
CA MET A 525 11.24 -9.01 -16.91
C MET A 525 12.29 -8.66 -15.85
N THR A 526 13.30 -9.52 -15.65
CA THR A 526 14.40 -9.22 -14.73
C THR A 526 15.24 -8.05 -15.26
N LEU A 527 15.54 -8.03 -16.55
CA LEU A 527 16.29 -6.94 -17.20
C LEU A 527 15.54 -5.60 -17.07
N TYR A 528 14.25 -5.59 -17.41
CA TYR A 528 13.35 -4.45 -17.20
C TYR A 528 13.38 -3.95 -15.75
N THR A 529 13.25 -4.87 -14.80
CA THR A 529 13.26 -4.57 -13.36
C THR A 529 14.58 -3.94 -12.93
N VAL A 530 15.71 -4.54 -13.27
CA VAL A 530 17.05 -4.08 -12.85
C VAL A 530 17.37 -2.71 -13.44
N HIS A 531 17.03 -2.49 -14.71
CA HIS A 531 17.33 -1.23 -15.37
C HIS A 531 16.49 -0.08 -14.81
N LEU A 532 15.19 -0.29 -14.57
CA LEU A 532 14.35 0.71 -13.91
C LEU A 532 14.74 0.94 -12.44
N LEU A 533 15.21 -0.11 -11.76
CA LEU A 533 15.75 0.00 -10.40
C LEU A 533 16.94 0.96 -10.34
N ARG A 534 17.87 0.89 -11.31
CA ARG A 534 18.99 1.83 -11.44
C ARG A 534 18.54 3.28 -11.68
N GLN A 535 17.33 3.48 -12.21
CA GLN A 535 16.74 4.79 -12.47
C GLN A 535 15.85 5.30 -11.32
N GLY A 536 15.82 4.61 -10.18
CA GLY A 536 15.04 5.01 -9.00
C GLY A 536 13.56 4.61 -9.09
N PHE A 537 13.25 3.46 -9.70
CA PHE A 537 11.90 2.90 -9.71
C PHE A 537 11.88 1.47 -9.19
N LEU A 538 10.93 1.14 -8.31
CA LEU A 538 10.54 -0.25 -8.11
C LEU A 538 9.56 -0.59 -9.23
N ALA A 539 9.91 -1.52 -10.09
CA ALA A 539 9.08 -1.98 -11.20
C ALA A 539 9.12 -3.51 -11.29
N GLY A 540 8.09 -4.13 -11.86
CA GLY A 540 8.02 -5.57 -12.00
C GLY A 540 6.87 -6.01 -12.89
N SER A 541 6.36 -7.22 -12.68
CA SER A 541 5.31 -7.82 -13.52
C SER A 541 3.89 -7.31 -13.21
N ALA A 542 3.74 -6.29 -12.38
CA ALA A 542 2.45 -5.71 -12.04
C ALA A 542 2.58 -4.24 -11.65
N PHE A 543 1.56 -3.44 -11.98
CA PHE A 543 1.39 -2.08 -11.51
C PHE A 543 -0.02 -1.88 -10.93
N TYR A 544 -0.09 -1.59 -9.63
CA TYR A 544 -1.32 -1.30 -8.90
C TYR A 544 -1.30 0.18 -8.46
N PRO A 545 -1.87 1.09 -9.27
CA PRO A 545 -1.88 2.50 -8.92
C PRO A 545 -2.60 2.75 -7.57
N THR A 546 -2.14 3.82 -6.92
CA THR A 546 -2.66 4.32 -5.63
C THR A 546 -3.04 5.78 -5.79
N TRP A 547 -3.72 6.35 -4.80
CA TRP A 547 -4.03 7.78 -4.75
C TRP A 547 -2.78 8.67 -4.90
N ALA A 548 -1.64 8.23 -4.35
CA ALA A 548 -0.39 8.97 -4.38
C ALA A 548 0.31 8.98 -5.75
N HIS A 549 -0.15 8.17 -6.71
CA HIS A 549 0.37 8.20 -8.06
C HIS A 549 -0.30 9.32 -8.87
N HIS A 550 0.49 10.17 -9.50
CA HIS A 550 0.02 11.27 -10.33
C HIS A 550 0.66 11.21 -11.73
N LYS A 551 0.12 12.00 -12.65
CA LYS A 551 0.59 12.08 -14.05
C LYS A 551 2.11 12.24 -14.15
N ILE A 552 2.70 13.07 -13.30
CA ILE A 552 4.16 13.32 -13.28
C ILE A 552 4.98 12.04 -13.02
N HIS A 553 4.51 11.16 -12.14
CA HIS A 553 5.19 9.90 -11.87
C HIS A 553 5.15 8.98 -13.10
N ILE A 554 4.00 8.95 -13.78
CA ILE A 554 3.81 8.16 -15.00
C ILE A 554 4.67 8.71 -16.15
N GLU A 555 4.68 10.01 -16.39
CA GLU A 555 5.48 10.64 -17.45
C GLU A 555 6.98 10.41 -17.25
N ARG A 556 7.46 10.58 -16.00
CA ARG A 556 8.85 10.31 -15.64
C ARG A 556 9.20 8.84 -15.83
N PHE A 557 8.31 7.94 -15.39
CA PHE A 557 8.47 6.50 -15.58
C PHE A 557 8.58 6.14 -17.07
N LEU A 558 7.64 6.61 -17.90
CA LEU A 558 7.59 6.31 -19.34
C LEU A 558 8.83 6.83 -20.07
N THR A 559 9.29 8.04 -19.75
CA THR A 559 10.51 8.63 -20.33
C THR A 559 11.73 7.72 -20.09
N LEU A 560 11.85 7.17 -18.89
CA LEU A 560 12.98 6.30 -18.53
C LEU A 560 12.78 4.87 -19.05
N ALA A 561 11.53 4.38 -19.08
CA ALA A 561 11.19 3.09 -19.65
C ALA A 561 11.52 3.02 -21.15
N GLU A 562 11.38 4.13 -21.89
CA GLU A 562 11.80 4.20 -23.29
C GLU A 562 13.29 3.87 -23.46
N SER A 563 14.16 4.51 -22.66
CA SER A 563 15.60 4.22 -22.70
C SER A 563 15.91 2.77 -22.30
N VAL A 564 15.13 2.19 -21.38
CA VAL A 564 15.27 0.77 -21.02
C VAL A 564 14.85 -0.12 -22.19
N PHE A 565 13.77 0.20 -22.89
CA PHE A 565 13.29 -0.58 -24.02
C PHE A 565 14.27 -0.52 -25.21
N ASP A 566 14.95 0.61 -25.44
CA ASP A 566 16.06 0.68 -26.40
C ASP A 566 17.16 -0.34 -26.06
N GLN A 567 17.56 -0.41 -24.79
CA GLN A 567 18.60 -1.35 -24.33
C GLN A 567 18.13 -2.81 -24.39
N MET A 568 16.84 -3.06 -24.16
CA MET A 568 16.24 -4.38 -24.31
C MET A 568 16.18 -4.81 -25.77
N ALA A 569 15.80 -3.91 -26.68
CA ALA A 569 15.77 -4.17 -28.12
C ALA A 569 17.17 -4.52 -28.64
N GLU A 570 18.18 -3.70 -28.31
CA GLU A 570 19.58 -3.98 -28.64
C GLU A 570 20.02 -5.35 -28.08
N GLY A 571 19.63 -5.67 -26.85
CA GLY A 571 19.97 -6.93 -26.21
C GLY A 571 19.28 -8.16 -26.81
N LEU A 572 18.06 -7.99 -27.34
CA LEU A 572 17.35 -9.03 -28.10
C LEU A 572 18.00 -9.26 -29.46
N GLU A 573 18.39 -8.20 -30.17
CA GLU A 573 19.07 -8.29 -31.47
C GLU A 573 20.44 -8.97 -31.36
N ARG A 574 21.21 -8.64 -30.32
CA ARG A 574 22.56 -9.20 -30.09
C ARG A 574 22.56 -10.53 -29.36
N GLY A 575 21.45 -10.88 -28.69
CA GLY A 575 21.35 -12.07 -27.86
C GLY A 575 22.12 -12.00 -26.54
N ASP A 576 22.53 -10.81 -26.09
CA ASP A 576 23.36 -10.57 -24.88
C ASP A 576 22.53 -10.07 -23.67
N TRP A 577 21.21 -10.26 -23.69
CA TRP A 577 20.30 -9.78 -22.65
C TRP A 577 20.57 -10.41 -21.27
N LYS A 578 21.14 -11.62 -21.19
CA LYS A 578 21.50 -12.26 -19.90
C LYS A 578 22.63 -11.49 -19.21
N GLU A 579 23.65 -11.15 -19.98
CA GLU A 579 24.83 -10.44 -19.53
C GLU A 579 24.45 -9.05 -19.01
N ARG A 580 23.45 -8.40 -19.63
CA ARG A 580 22.95 -7.07 -19.24
C ARG A 580 22.23 -7.03 -17.88
N ILE A 581 21.69 -8.17 -17.42
CA ILE A 581 21.02 -8.27 -16.10
C ILE A 581 22.04 -8.05 -14.97
N GLY A 582 23.28 -8.54 -15.11
CA GLY A 582 24.31 -8.45 -14.07
C GLY A 582 24.00 -9.27 -12.81
N GLY A 583 23.13 -10.29 -12.90
CA GLY A 583 22.74 -11.13 -11.78
C GLY A 583 21.79 -12.27 -12.20
N PRO A 584 21.30 -13.08 -11.24
CA PRO A 584 20.37 -14.17 -11.53
C PRO A 584 19.05 -13.67 -12.10
N VAL A 585 18.44 -14.46 -12.99
CA VAL A 585 17.07 -14.25 -13.47
C VAL A 585 16.09 -14.49 -12.32
N LYS A 586 15.02 -13.68 -12.25
CA LYS A 586 13.93 -13.88 -11.30
C LYS A 586 13.41 -15.31 -11.37
N ARG A 587 13.01 -15.85 -10.23
CA ARG A 587 12.39 -17.17 -10.19
C ARG A 587 10.93 -17.03 -10.58
N ALA A 588 10.41 -18.04 -11.26
CA ALA A 588 8.97 -18.24 -11.31
C ALA A 588 8.43 -18.29 -9.86
N PRO A 589 7.23 -17.74 -9.59
CA PRO A 589 6.68 -17.57 -8.25
C PRO A 589 6.85 -18.73 -7.25
N PHE A 590 6.92 -19.98 -7.74
CA PHE A 590 6.91 -21.18 -6.92
C PHE A 590 8.04 -22.20 -7.18
N ALA A 591 9.09 -21.84 -7.94
CA ALA A 591 10.30 -22.68 -8.08
C ALA A 591 11.11 -22.85 -6.78
N ARG A 592 10.54 -22.48 -5.62
CA ARG A 592 11.12 -22.59 -4.27
C ARG A 592 10.43 -23.64 -3.40
N LEU A 593 9.22 -24.08 -3.77
CA LEU A 593 8.48 -25.12 -3.04
C LEU A 593 8.79 -26.53 -3.56
N THR A 594 9.68 -26.64 -4.56
CA THR A 594 10.19 -27.89 -5.11
C THR A 594 11.70 -27.96 -4.95
#